data_AF-A0A229S549-F1
#
_entry.id   AF-A0A229S549-F1
#
_cell.length_a   1.000
_cell.length_b   1.000
_cell.length_c   1.000
_cell.angle_alpha   90.00
_cell.angle_beta   90.00
_cell.angle_gamma   90.00
#
_symmetry.space_group_name_H-M   'P 1'
#
loop_
_entity.id
_entity.type
_entity.pdbx_description
1 polymer ?
#
loop_
_entity_poly.entity_id
_entity_poly.type
_entity_poly.pdbx_seq_one_letter_code
_entity_poly.pdbx_strand_id
1 'polypeptide(L)'
;MIRRILLTLLAGAAVLLVPWTVYLAHTLPDRYDTGQWRTAWVGFDVALLLCFATGAWLGLRRRRAAVPLLSATAAMLCCDAWFDVMLGWTSAERWTSIALAVFVEIPVAVLLALAARRLLSSAMPRRTVTLRDIELREDPRYQLVTRELPAVTEEIARRTGLERAEVADCLKTLRDNGFVRRERKGSWASIQQDLREPRPDDYDGADRERVTAFLDAKYANEVALLSWAAAHRDEFGPWSTAQRTSTRLTEEEFRELEAEYHELIARYSQRRRRPTAEEKELSLRFYAFPPPEAATV
;
A
#
# COMPACT_ATOMS: atom_id res chain seq x y z
N MET A 1 9.77 9.66 -5.83
CA MET A 1 9.94 10.23 -7.18
C MET A 1 8.79 9.87 -8.11
N ILE A 2 8.40 8.58 -8.20
CA ILE A 2 7.27 8.06 -9.01
C ILE A 2 5.97 8.89 -8.93
N ARG A 3 5.53 9.32 -7.74
CA ARG A 3 4.31 10.14 -7.59
C ARG A 3 4.37 11.47 -8.34
N ARG A 4 5.53 12.14 -8.34
CA ARG A 4 5.67 13.43 -9.02
C ARG A 4 5.56 13.24 -10.53
N ILE A 5 6.18 12.18 -11.06
CA ILE A 5 6.12 11.78 -12.47
C ILE A 5 4.67 11.46 -12.88
N LEU A 6 3.95 10.68 -12.08
CA LEU A 6 2.54 10.37 -12.34
C LEU A 6 1.68 11.64 -12.38
N LEU A 7 1.86 12.55 -11.43
CA LEU A 7 1.10 13.80 -11.37
C LEU A 7 1.44 14.73 -12.53
N THR A 8 2.71 14.83 -12.93
CA THR A 8 3.12 15.60 -14.10
C THR A 8 2.58 14.99 -15.39
N LEU A 9 2.53 13.65 -15.48
CA LEU A 9 1.96 12.96 -16.63
C LEU A 9 0.44 13.21 -16.72
N LEU A 10 -0.30 13.02 -15.63
CA LEU A 10 -1.75 13.28 -15.58
C LEU A 10 -2.08 14.74 -15.94
N ALA A 11 -1.32 15.70 -15.38
CA ALA A 11 -1.51 17.11 -15.68
C ALA A 11 -1.12 17.45 -17.12
N GLY A 12 -0.01 16.89 -17.62
CA GLY A 12 0.44 17.08 -19.00
C GLY A 12 -0.55 16.51 -20.01
N ALA A 13 -1.07 15.31 -19.78
CA ALA A 13 -2.10 14.68 -20.60
C ALA A 13 -3.38 15.53 -20.62
N ALA A 14 -3.83 16.03 -19.47
CA ALA A 14 -5.00 16.92 -19.40
C ALA A 14 -4.79 18.21 -20.22
N VAL A 15 -3.60 18.80 -20.17
CA VAL A 15 -3.29 20.04 -20.92
C VAL A 15 -3.17 19.78 -22.43
N LEU A 16 -2.56 18.66 -22.83
CA LEU A 16 -2.40 18.28 -24.24
C LEU A 16 -3.72 17.84 -24.89
N LEU A 17 -4.63 17.25 -24.12
CA LEU A 17 -5.96 16.87 -24.60
C LEU A 17 -6.82 18.06 -25.02
N VAL A 18 -6.65 19.24 -24.39
CA VAL A 18 -7.44 20.46 -24.72
C VAL A 18 -7.25 20.95 -26.17
N PRO A 19 -6.02 21.20 -26.67
CA PRO A 19 -5.84 21.62 -28.05
C PRO A 19 -6.21 20.51 -29.05
N TRP A 20 -6.04 19.23 -28.70
CA TRP A 20 -6.44 18.10 -29.53
C TRP A 20 -7.97 18.03 -29.70
N THR A 21 -8.73 18.21 -28.61
CA THR A 21 -10.20 18.30 -28.66
C THR A 21 -10.69 19.43 -29.55
N VAL A 22 -10.07 20.60 -29.44
CA VAL A 22 -10.42 21.76 -30.25
C VAL A 22 -10.10 21.51 -31.72
N TYR A 23 -8.97 20.87 -32.01
CA TYR A 23 -8.61 20.46 -33.37
C TYR A 23 -9.64 19.48 -33.96
N LEU A 24 -9.94 18.37 -33.26
CA LEU A 24 -10.94 17.38 -33.68
C LEU A 24 -12.32 18.01 -33.91
N ALA A 25 -12.74 18.93 -33.04
CA ALA A 25 -14.02 19.64 -33.19
C ALA A 25 -14.12 20.44 -34.51
N HIS A 26 -12.97 20.87 -35.05
CA HIS A 26 -12.88 21.66 -36.28
C HIS A 26 -12.53 20.84 -37.53
N THR A 27 -11.86 19.70 -37.39
CA THR A 27 -11.35 18.93 -38.53
C THR A 27 -12.16 17.68 -38.86
N LEU A 28 -13.00 17.17 -37.96
CA LEU A 28 -13.87 16.03 -38.28
C LEU A 28 -14.91 16.43 -39.35
N PRO A 29 -14.92 15.77 -40.52
CA PRO A 29 -15.94 16.01 -41.53
C PRO A 29 -17.32 15.57 -41.01
N ASP A 30 -18.33 16.42 -41.13
CA ASP A 30 -19.75 16.11 -40.81
C ASP A 30 -20.37 14.98 -41.69
N ARG A 31 -19.56 14.26 -42.48
CA ARG A 31 -19.99 13.39 -43.58
C ARG A 31 -20.26 11.93 -43.19
N TYR A 32 -20.28 11.59 -41.91
CA TYR A 32 -20.82 10.32 -41.42
C TYR A 32 -22.20 10.55 -40.79
N ASP A 33 -23.18 10.82 -41.66
CA ASP A 33 -24.65 10.81 -41.54
C ASP A 33 -25.41 11.23 -40.26
N THR A 34 -24.76 11.65 -39.17
CA THR A 34 -25.43 12.36 -38.06
C THR A 34 -24.42 13.29 -37.39
N GLY A 35 -24.77 14.57 -37.19
CA GLY A 35 -23.95 15.52 -36.42
C GLY A 35 -23.65 15.08 -34.98
N GLN A 36 -24.27 13.98 -34.53
CA GLN A 36 -24.06 13.33 -33.24
C GLN A 36 -22.68 12.69 -33.11
N TRP A 37 -22.00 12.33 -34.22
CA TRP A 37 -20.67 11.69 -34.17
C TRP A 37 -19.59 12.60 -33.59
N ARG A 38 -19.55 13.86 -34.06
CA ARG A 38 -18.63 14.88 -33.53
C ARG A 38 -18.93 15.20 -32.07
N THR A 39 -20.22 15.27 -31.70
CA THR A 39 -20.63 15.50 -30.30
C THR A 39 -20.23 14.33 -29.40
N ALA A 40 -20.32 13.09 -29.88
CA ALA A 40 -19.90 11.91 -29.14
C ALA A 40 -18.40 11.91 -28.84
N TRP A 41 -17.56 12.24 -29.85
CA TRP A 41 -16.11 12.35 -29.69
C TRP A 41 -15.68 13.46 -28.75
N VAL A 42 -16.21 14.67 -28.95
CA VAL A 42 -15.92 15.80 -28.04
C VAL A 42 -16.38 15.48 -26.61
N GLY A 43 -17.53 14.81 -26.45
CA GLY A 43 -18.02 14.38 -25.14
C GLY A 43 -17.10 13.35 -24.46
N PHE A 44 -16.58 12.39 -25.23
CA PHE A 44 -15.64 11.38 -24.75
C PHE A 44 -14.34 12.02 -24.27
N ASP A 45 -13.77 12.93 -25.06
CA ASP A 45 -12.53 13.62 -24.68
C ASP A 45 -12.70 14.53 -23.47
N VAL A 46 -13.83 15.23 -23.36
CA VAL A 46 -14.16 16.02 -22.16
C VAL A 46 -14.23 15.12 -20.93
N ALA A 47 -14.85 13.94 -21.05
CA ALA A 47 -14.89 12.97 -19.97
C ALA A 47 -13.48 12.46 -19.62
N LEU A 48 -12.64 12.18 -20.62
CA LEU A 48 -11.25 11.76 -20.42
C LEU A 48 -10.42 12.85 -19.72
N LEU A 49 -10.56 14.11 -20.15
CA LEU A 49 -9.94 15.27 -19.52
C LEU A 49 -10.36 15.44 -18.06
N LEU A 50 -11.66 15.31 -17.77
CA LEU A 50 -12.18 15.36 -16.40
C LEU A 50 -11.61 14.23 -15.55
N CYS A 51 -11.46 13.03 -16.11
CA CYS A 51 -10.82 11.90 -15.46
C CYS A 51 -9.34 12.16 -15.14
N PHE A 52 -8.57 12.71 -16.09
CA PHE A 52 -7.17 13.11 -15.86
C PHE A 52 -7.04 14.21 -14.80
N ALA A 53 -7.85 15.28 -14.90
CA ALA A 53 -7.82 16.40 -13.96
C ALA A 53 -8.22 15.97 -12.54
N THR A 54 -9.29 15.17 -12.42
CA THR A 54 -9.75 14.64 -11.13
C THR A 54 -8.76 13.62 -10.57
N GLY A 55 -8.13 12.80 -11.42
CA GLY A 55 -7.07 11.86 -11.05
C GLY A 55 -5.85 12.58 -10.49
N ALA A 56 -5.41 13.65 -11.14
CA ALA A 56 -4.32 14.50 -10.66
C ALA A 56 -4.66 15.14 -9.30
N TRP A 57 -5.87 15.68 -9.16
CA TRP A 57 -6.33 16.30 -7.92
C TRP A 57 -6.45 15.29 -6.75
N LEU A 58 -7.04 14.11 -6.99
CA LEU A 58 -7.14 13.05 -5.98
C LEU A 58 -5.76 12.48 -5.62
N GLY A 59 -4.87 12.34 -6.61
CA GLY A 59 -3.47 11.93 -6.42
C GLY A 59 -2.68 12.93 -5.57
N LEU A 60 -2.92 14.24 -5.75
CA LEU A 60 -2.37 15.29 -4.89
C LEU A 60 -2.85 15.15 -3.44
N ARG A 61 -4.15 14.89 -3.25
CA ARG A 61 -4.80 14.72 -1.94
C ARG A 61 -4.60 13.35 -1.29
N ARG A 62 -3.88 12.43 -1.94
CA ARG A 62 -3.63 11.04 -1.47
C ARG A 62 -4.93 10.29 -1.14
N ARG A 63 -6.01 10.58 -1.87
CA ARG A 63 -7.31 9.94 -1.64
C ARG A 63 -7.40 8.64 -2.41
N ARG A 64 -7.83 7.57 -1.75
CA ARG A 64 -8.04 6.24 -2.35
C ARG A 64 -9.11 6.21 -3.43
N ALA A 65 -10.00 7.21 -3.46
CA ALA A 65 -10.91 7.44 -4.57
C ALA A 65 -10.18 7.60 -5.93
N ALA A 66 -8.87 7.86 -5.93
CA ALA A 66 -8.07 7.86 -7.16
C ALA A 66 -7.99 6.47 -7.82
N VAL A 67 -8.09 5.37 -7.08
CA VAL A 67 -7.93 4.01 -7.65
C VAL A 67 -8.97 3.69 -8.72
N PRO A 68 -10.30 3.74 -8.43
CA PRO A 68 -11.31 3.44 -9.45
C PRO A 68 -11.24 4.44 -10.62
N LEU A 69 -10.89 5.69 -10.34
CA LEU A 69 -10.75 6.71 -11.37
C LEU A 69 -9.56 6.43 -12.30
N LEU A 70 -8.38 6.08 -11.76
CA LEU A 70 -7.20 5.72 -12.55
C LEU A 70 -7.47 4.47 -13.40
N SER A 71 -8.17 3.48 -12.85
CA SER A 71 -8.62 2.30 -13.60
C SER A 71 -9.58 2.66 -14.72
N ALA A 72 -10.56 3.54 -14.46
CA ALA A 72 -11.48 4.03 -15.47
C ALA A 72 -10.77 4.83 -16.58
N THR A 73 -9.84 5.74 -16.23
CA THR A 73 -9.03 6.48 -17.21
C THR A 73 -8.19 5.54 -18.07
N ALA A 74 -7.58 4.51 -17.47
CA ALA A 74 -6.80 3.52 -18.21
C ALA A 74 -7.67 2.76 -19.22
N ALA A 75 -8.87 2.34 -18.81
CA ALA A 75 -9.82 1.69 -19.72
C ALA A 75 -10.27 2.63 -20.85
N MET A 76 -10.56 3.90 -20.54
CA MET A 76 -10.93 4.90 -21.56
C MET A 76 -9.80 5.10 -22.57
N LEU A 77 -8.54 5.19 -22.16
CA LEU A 77 -7.40 5.28 -23.09
C LEU A 77 -7.26 4.04 -23.99
N CYS A 78 -7.55 2.85 -23.48
CA CYS A 78 -7.57 1.65 -24.32
C CYS A 78 -8.70 1.70 -25.36
N CYS A 79 -9.88 2.24 -24.98
CA CYS A 79 -10.98 2.46 -25.91
C CYS A 79 -10.61 3.52 -26.96
N ASP A 80 -9.98 4.62 -26.55
CA ASP A 80 -9.48 5.69 -27.40
C ASP A 80 -8.54 5.15 -28.49
N ALA A 81 -7.49 4.43 -28.06
CA ALA A 81 -6.53 3.78 -28.95
C ALA A 81 -7.17 2.81 -29.94
N TRP A 82 -8.16 2.04 -29.47
CA TRP A 82 -8.90 1.14 -30.34
C TRP A 82 -9.70 1.89 -31.40
N PHE A 83 -10.45 2.93 -30.99
CA PHE A 83 -11.27 3.71 -31.90
C PHE A 83 -10.42 4.45 -32.94
N ASP A 84 -9.33 5.09 -32.52
CA ASP A 84 -8.44 5.83 -33.43
C ASP A 84 -7.80 4.91 -34.48
N VAL A 85 -7.33 3.73 -34.07
CA VAL A 85 -6.77 2.74 -35.02
C VAL A 85 -7.84 2.23 -35.99
N MET A 86 -9.06 1.97 -35.51
CA MET A 86 -10.14 1.45 -36.35
C MET A 86 -10.67 2.50 -37.34
N LEU A 87 -10.83 3.75 -36.90
CA LEU A 87 -11.33 4.84 -37.74
C LEU A 87 -10.27 5.36 -38.70
N GLY A 88 -8.99 5.32 -38.32
CA GLY A 88 -7.86 5.67 -39.17
C GLY A 88 -7.46 4.59 -40.18
N TRP A 89 -8.03 3.39 -40.12
CA TRP A 89 -7.55 2.18 -40.83
C TRP A 89 -7.48 2.31 -42.36
N THR A 90 -8.40 3.06 -42.96
CA THR A 90 -8.47 3.26 -44.43
C THR A 90 -7.84 4.58 -44.88
N SER A 91 -7.29 5.36 -43.95
CA SER A 91 -6.68 6.67 -44.21
C SER A 91 -5.15 6.58 -44.28
N ALA A 92 -4.50 7.61 -44.85
CA ALA A 92 -3.05 7.74 -44.83
C ALA A 92 -2.48 7.90 -43.40
N GLU A 93 -3.33 8.25 -42.42
CA GLU A 93 -2.99 8.46 -41.01
C GLU A 93 -3.04 7.17 -40.17
N ARG A 94 -3.22 6.01 -40.81
CA ARG A 94 -3.21 4.71 -40.13
C ARG A 94 -1.95 4.49 -39.31
N TRP A 95 -0.77 4.79 -39.89
CA TRP A 95 0.50 4.55 -39.21
C TRP A 95 0.74 5.52 -38.05
N THR A 96 0.26 6.76 -38.15
CA THR A 96 0.31 7.73 -37.06
C THR A 96 -0.62 7.31 -35.92
N SER A 97 -1.83 6.83 -36.21
CA SER A 97 -2.79 6.33 -35.21
C SER A 97 -2.24 5.10 -34.48
N ILE A 98 -1.66 4.14 -35.21
CA ILE A 98 -0.99 2.97 -34.61
C ILE A 98 0.20 3.38 -33.75
N ALA A 99 1.00 4.35 -34.21
CA ALA A 99 2.15 4.83 -33.45
C ALA A 99 1.71 5.51 -32.14
N LEU A 100 0.68 6.34 -32.16
CA LEU A 100 0.13 6.99 -30.95
C LEU A 100 -0.45 5.96 -29.97
N ALA A 101 -1.24 5.00 -30.48
CA ALA A 101 -1.76 3.92 -29.67
C ALA A 101 -0.64 3.14 -28.95
N VAL A 102 0.39 2.72 -29.68
CA VAL A 102 1.47 1.87 -29.14
C VAL A 102 2.45 2.63 -28.25
N PHE A 103 2.78 3.88 -28.57
CA PHE A 103 3.83 4.63 -27.88
C PHE A 103 3.32 5.65 -26.84
N VAL A 104 2.04 6.01 -26.89
CA VAL A 104 1.46 7.03 -26.01
C VAL A 104 0.30 6.45 -25.21
N GLU A 105 -0.82 6.10 -25.85
CA GLU A 105 -2.06 5.78 -25.13
C GLU A 105 -1.97 4.50 -24.32
N ILE A 106 -1.54 3.38 -24.93
CA ILE A 106 -1.41 2.10 -24.24
C ILE A 106 -0.34 2.17 -23.12
N PRO A 107 0.87 2.73 -23.35
CA PRO A 107 1.84 2.91 -22.27
C PRO A 107 1.30 3.76 -21.12
N VAL A 108 0.59 4.85 -21.41
CA VAL A 108 -0.04 5.68 -20.37
C VAL A 108 -1.11 4.89 -19.63
N ALA A 109 -1.98 4.16 -20.33
CA ALA A 109 -2.99 3.30 -19.71
C ALA A 109 -2.38 2.26 -18.77
N VAL A 110 -1.30 1.58 -19.20
CA VAL A 110 -0.54 0.64 -18.37
C VAL A 110 0.06 1.33 -17.16
N LEU A 111 0.66 2.51 -17.31
CA LEU A 111 1.20 3.28 -16.19
C LEU A 111 0.11 3.68 -15.18
N LEU A 112 -1.08 4.07 -15.64
CA LEU A 112 -2.22 4.38 -14.79
C LEU A 112 -2.72 3.15 -14.04
N ALA A 113 -2.84 2.00 -14.71
CA ALA A 113 -3.22 0.73 -14.09
C ALA A 113 -2.20 0.26 -13.05
N LEU A 114 -0.89 0.37 -13.36
CA LEU A 114 0.19 0.07 -12.41
C LEU A 114 0.21 1.04 -11.24
N ALA A 115 -0.10 2.32 -11.47
CA ALA A 115 -0.23 3.31 -10.40
C ALA A 115 -1.43 3.01 -9.49
N ALA A 116 -2.58 2.63 -10.06
CA ALA A 116 -3.75 2.20 -9.32
C ALA A 116 -3.42 0.97 -8.46
N ARG A 117 -2.75 -0.03 -9.05
CA ARG A 117 -2.24 -1.21 -8.32
C ARG A 117 -1.29 -0.82 -7.20
N ARG A 118 -0.28 0.01 -7.44
CA ARG A 118 0.66 0.46 -6.38
C ARG A 118 -0.01 1.24 -5.24
N LEU A 119 -1.07 1.98 -5.53
CA LEU A 119 -1.86 2.67 -4.50
C LEU A 119 -2.65 1.69 -3.63
N LEU A 120 -3.02 0.53 -4.17
CA LEU A 120 -3.56 -0.59 -3.39
C LEU A 120 -2.44 -1.30 -2.62
N SER A 121 -1.32 -1.56 -3.30
CA SER A 121 -0.19 -2.35 -2.82
C SER A 121 0.92 -1.51 -2.20
N SER A 122 0.59 -0.41 -1.49
CA SER A 122 1.58 0.30 -0.67
C SER A 122 2.00 -0.61 0.49
N ALA A 123 2.88 -1.55 0.19
CA ALA A 123 3.24 -2.64 1.05
C ALA A 123 3.99 -2.10 2.26
N MET A 124 3.64 -2.62 3.42
CA MET A 124 4.45 -2.48 4.61
C MET A 124 5.82 -3.14 4.32
N PRO A 125 6.97 -2.54 4.69
CA PRO A 125 8.27 -3.20 4.53
C PRO A 125 8.21 -4.59 5.18
N ARG A 126 8.49 -5.62 4.39
CA ARG A 126 8.48 -7.02 4.84
C ARG A 126 9.92 -7.53 4.94
N ARG A 127 10.31 -7.98 6.13
CA ARG A 127 11.64 -8.59 6.36
C ARG A 127 11.55 -9.65 7.44
N THR A 128 12.47 -10.61 7.42
CA THR A 128 12.61 -11.59 8.50
C THR A 128 13.23 -10.94 9.73
N VAL A 129 12.77 -11.32 10.92
CA VAL A 129 13.41 -10.94 12.18
C VAL A 129 14.85 -11.47 12.18
N THR A 130 15.79 -10.61 12.51
CA THR A 130 17.21 -10.95 12.63
C THR A 130 17.62 -11.15 14.09
N LEU A 131 18.78 -11.75 14.33
CA LEU A 131 19.37 -11.83 15.68
C LEU A 131 19.49 -10.46 16.33
N ARG A 132 19.82 -9.43 15.55
CA ARG A 132 19.89 -8.05 16.05
C ARG A 132 18.53 -7.53 16.50
N ASP A 133 17.46 -7.89 15.82
CA ASP A 133 16.10 -7.51 16.23
C ASP A 133 15.69 -8.21 17.52
N ILE A 134 16.15 -9.46 17.72
CA ILE A 134 15.93 -10.21 18.96
C ILE A 134 16.66 -9.51 20.12
N GLU A 135 17.94 -9.18 19.95
CA GLU A 135 18.72 -8.42 20.94
C GLU A 135 18.06 -7.08 21.31
N LEU A 136 17.58 -6.32 20.32
CA LEU A 136 16.87 -5.07 20.55
C LEU A 136 15.55 -5.27 21.28
N ARG A 137 14.90 -6.42 21.14
CA ARG A 137 13.64 -6.71 21.85
C ARG A 137 13.86 -7.08 23.31
N GLU A 138 14.98 -7.73 23.61
CA GLU A 138 15.36 -8.14 24.96
C GLU A 138 15.70 -6.95 25.86
N ASP A 139 16.19 -5.84 25.30
CA ASP A 139 16.48 -4.61 26.06
C ASP A 139 15.20 -3.77 26.27
N PRO A 140 14.73 -3.59 27.52
CA PRO A 140 13.49 -2.87 27.83
C PRO A 140 13.47 -1.41 27.37
N ARG A 141 14.64 -0.79 27.20
CA ARG A 141 14.75 0.63 26.84
C ARG A 141 14.17 0.90 25.46
N TYR A 142 14.39 0.01 24.51
CA TYR A 142 13.81 0.14 23.17
C TYR A 142 12.29 0.02 23.19
N GLN A 143 11.73 -0.82 24.06
CA GLN A 143 10.28 -0.94 24.25
C GLN A 143 9.69 0.32 24.87
N LEU A 144 10.34 0.89 25.89
CA LEU A 144 9.92 2.14 26.52
C LEU A 144 9.93 3.31 25.51
N VAL A 145 11.03 3.45 24.75
CA VAL A 145 11.17 4.50 23.74
C VAL A 145 10.13 4.36 22.63
N THR A 146 9.87 3.14 22.15
CA THR A 146 8.91 2.91 21.05
C THR A 146 7.45 3.12 21.47
N ARG A 147 7.08 2.82 22.72
CA ARG A 147 5.74 3.09 23.28
C ARG A 147 5.38 4.57 23.33
N GLU A 148 6.37 5.44 23.50
CA GLU A 148 6.17 6.89 23.55
C GLU A 148 6.07 7.57 22.19
N LEU A 149 6.22 6.82 21.09
CA LEU A 149 6.11 7.37 19.74
C LEU A 149 4.65 7.53 19.32
N PRO A 150 4.30 8.58 18.54
CA PRO A 150 5.19 9.59 17.97
C PRO A 150 5.45 10.78 18.92
N ALA A 151 6.71 11.11 19.15
CA ALA A 151 7.11 12.22 20.02
C ALA A 151 8.49 12.79 19.63
N VAL A 152 8.83 13.97 20.14
CA VAL A 152 10.20 14.53 20.05
C VAL A 152 11.09 13.91 21.14
N THR A 153 12.40 13.91 20.93
CA THR A 153 13.37 13.27 21.85
C THR A 153 13.23 13.77 23.29
N GLU A 154 12.99 15.08 23.48
CA GLU A 154 12.81 15.70 24.79
C GLU A 154 11.55 15.19 25.52
N GLU A 155 10.48 14.97 24.77
CA GLU A 155 9.23 14.48 25.31
C GLU A 155 9.33 13.01 25.70
N ILE A 156 10.00 12.21 24.87
CA ILE A 156 10.27 10.79 25.17
C ILE A 156 11.09 10.69 26.45
N ALA A 157 12.22 11.41 26.55
CA ALA A 157 13.06 11.42 27.76
C ALA A 157 12.27 11.80 29.02
N ARG A 158 11.42 12.83 28.94
CA ARG A 158 10.58 13.25 30.07
C ARG A 158 9.58 12.16 30.49
N ARG A 159 8.99 11.42 29.55
CA ARG A 159 7.96 10.41 29.84
C ARG A 159 8.55 9.06 30.26
N THR A 160 9.69 8.67 29.69
CA THR A 160 10.37 7.42 30.07
C THR A 160 11.27 7.57 31.30
N GLY A 161 11.65 8.81 31.66
CA GLY A 161 12.61 9.09 32.73
C GLY A 161 14.07 8.78 32.35
N LEU A 162 14.33 8.42 31.09
CA LEU A 162 15.68 8.16 30.59
C LEU A 162 16.43 9.46 30.29
N GLU A 163 17.75 9.43 30.41
CA GLU A 163 18.60 10.54 30.03
C GLU A 163 18.45 10.89 28.55
N ARG A 164 18.51 12.18 28.21
CA ARG A 164 18.31 12.64 26.82
C ARG A 164 19.30 11.98 25.85
N ALA A 165 20.54 11.79 26.27
CA ALA A 165 21.58 11.14 25.49
C ALA A 165 21.23 9.66 25.22
N GLU A 166 20.75 8.95 26.23
CA GLU A 166 20.34 7.55 26.11
C GLU A 166 19.15 7.37 25.18
N VAL A 167 18.14 8.26 25.26
CA VAL A 167 17.01 8.26 24.31
C VAL A 167 17.49 8.53 22.89
N ALA A 168 18.42 9.48 22.71
CA ALA A 168 18.98 9.79 21.39
C ALA A 168 19.72 8.60 20.78
N ASP A 169 20.50 7.87 21.58
CA ASP A 169 21.20 6.66 21.16
C ASP A 169 20.22 5.51 20.85
N CYS A 170 19.19 5.32 21.67
CA CYS A 170 18.14 4.35 21.39
C CYS A 170 17.44 4.64 20.06
N LEU A 171 17.04 5.89 19.83
CA LEU A 171 16.39 6.32 18.59
C LEU A 171 17.31 6.19 17.37
N LYS A 172 18.61 6.43 17.54
CA LYS A 172 19.62 6.21 16.51
C LYS A 172 19.71 4.74 16.15
N THR A 173 19.89 3.85 17.12
CA THR A 173 19.94 2.39 16.88
C THR A 173 18.65 1.88 16.26
N LEU A 174 17.49 2.30 16.77
CA LEU A 174 16.18 1.92 16.21
C LEU A 174 16.02 2.40 14.76
N ARG A 175 16.52 3.60 14.43
CA ARG A 175 16.47 4.13 13.06
C ARG A 175 17.38 3.32 12.13
N ASP A 176 18.59 3.03 12.58
CA ASP A 176 19.60 2.32 11.79
C ASP A 176 19.16 0.86 11.52
N ASN A 177 18.30 0.29 12.38
CA ASN A 177 17.64 -1.00 12.19
C ASN A 177 16.22 -0.90 11.57
N GLY A 178 15.80 0.30 11.14
CA GLY A 178 14.55 0.50 10.40
C GLY A 178 13.26 0.51 11.22
N PHE A 179 13.30 0.53 12.55
CA PHE A 179 12.12 0.56 13.42
C PHE A 179 11.48 1.95 13.54
N VAL A 180 12.26 3.02 13.39
CA VAL A 180 11.77 4.40 13.54
C VAL A 180 12.27 5.30 12.43
N ARG A 181 11.50 6.35 12.13
CA ARG A 181 11.92 7.43 11.22
C ARG A 181 11.76 8.79 11.88
N ARG A 182 12.64 9.71 11.49
CA ARG A 182 12.54 11.12 11.85
C ARG A 182 11.62 11.85 10.86
N GLU A 183 10.65 12.59 11.37
CA GLU A 183 9.74 13.44 10.61
C GLU A 183 10.31 14.85 10.43
N ARG A 184 9.73 15.60 9.48
CA ARG A 184 10.20 16.97 9.13
C ARG A 184 10.24 17.96 10.28
N LYS A 185 9.42 17.78 11.32
CA LYS A 185 9.38 18.65 12.51
C LYS A 185 10.29 18.17 13.64
N GLY A 186 11.21 17.23 13.37
CA GLY A 186 12.14 16.69 14.35
C GLY A 186 11.56 15.57 15.23
N SER A 187 10.25 15.34 15.21
CA SER A 187 9.60 14.24 15.92
C SER A 187 9.96 12.88 15.31
N TRP A 188 9.93 11.84 16.13
CA TRP A 188 10.12 10.46 15.74
C TRP A 188 8.77 9.76 15.58
N ALA A 189 8.72 8.77 14.70
CA ALA A 189 7.54 7.93 14.50
C ALA A 189 7.99 6.50 14.19
N SER A 190 7.26 5.52 14.72
CA SER A 190 7.47 4.11 14.40
C SER A 190 7.22 3.85 12.91
N ILE A 191 8.04 2.98 12.33
CA ILE A 191 7.80 2.40 11.01
C ILE A 191 7.01 1.12 11.24
N GLN A 192 5.80 1.07 10.71
CA GLN A 192 5.03 -0.16 10.65
C GLN A 192 5.76 -1.12 9.71
N GLN A 193 6.10 -2.31 10.20
CA GLN A 193 6.81 -3.36 9.46
C GLN A 193 6.05 -4.68 9.60
N ASP A 194 6.11 -5.48 8.54
CA ASP A 194 5.67 -6.86 8.54
C ASP A 194 6.91 -7.74 8.78
N LEU A 195 7.03 -8.27 10.00
CA LEU A 195 8.19 -9.07 10.41
C LEU A 195 7.86 -10.56 10.28
N ARG A 196 8.58 -11.25 9.38
CA ARG A 196 8.49 -12.70 9.24
C ARG A 196 9.27 -13.40 10.34
N GLU A 197 8.73 -14.52 10.79
CA GLU A 197 9.42 -15.38 11.74
C GLU A 197 10.74 -15.91 11.14
N PRO A 198 11.83 -15.88 11.90
CA PRO A 198 13.07 -16.54 11.51
C PRO A 198 12.86 -18.05 11.57
N ARG A 199 13.49 -18.80 10.66
CA ARG A 199 13.49 -20.26 10.72
C ARG A 199 14.69 -20.70 11.54
N PRO A 200 14.53 -21.48 12.62
CA PRO A 200 15.66 -21.98 13.39
C PRO A 200 16.70 -22.72 12.56
N ASP A 201 16.27 -23.42 11.49
CA ASP A 201 17.15 -24.16 10.59
C ASP A 201 18.05 -23.28 9.72
N ASP A 202 17.80 -21.96 9.65
CA ASP A 202 18.68 -21.00 8.96
C ASP A 202 19.90 -20.59 9.83
N TYR A 203 19.99 -21.11 11.07
CA TYR A 203 21.02 -20.75 12.05
C TYR A 203 21.70 -22.00 12.64
N ASP A 204 22.93 -21.81 13.13
CA ASP A 204 23.74 -22.86 13.74
C ASP A 204 24.08 -22.56 15.20
N GLY A 205 24.30 -23.60 15.99
CA GLY A 205 24.79 -23.51 17.37
C GLY A 205 23.97 -22.58 18.29
N ALA A 206 24.66 -21.67 18.97
CA ALA A 206 24.05 -20.75 19.93
C ALA A 206 23.02 -19.80 19.29
N ASP A 207 23.19 -19.43 18.03
CA ASP A 207 22.25 -18.56 17.33
C ASP A 207 20.91 -19.28 17.07
N ARG A 208 20.97 -20.57 16.72
CA ARG A 208 19.77 -21.42 16.60
C ARG A 208 19.02 -21.55 17.92
N GLU A 209 19.74 -21.77 19.02
CA GLU A 209 19.16 -21.86 20.36
C GLU A 209 18.47 -20.54 20.73
N ARG A 210 19.11 -19.41 20.44
CA ARG A 210 18.55 -18.08 20.72
C ARG A 210 17.29 -17.80 19.90
N VAL A 211 17.30 -18.14 18.61
CA VAL A 211 16.12 -18.01 17.73
C VAL A 211 14.98 -18.89 18.22
N THR A 212 15.29 -20.13 18.65
CA THR A 212 14.29 -21.06 19.17
C THR A 212 13.67 -20.52 20.46
N ALA A 213 14.49 -20.08 21.42
CA ALA A 213 14.02 -19.48 22.67
C ALA A 213 13.17 -18.23 22.43
N PHE A 214 13.54 -17.40 21.43
CA PHE A 214 12.74 -16.26 21.02
C PHE A 214 11.35 -16.67 20.49
N LEU A 215 11.28 -17.70 19.65
CA LEU A 215 10.01 -18.21 19.12
C LEU A 215 9.14 -18.80 20.24
N ASP A 216 9.72 -19.59 21.14
CA ASP A 216 9.00 -20.16 22.28
C ASP A 216 8.42 -19.06 23.18
N ALA A 217 9.23 -18.06 23.54
CA ALA A 217 8.78 -16.92 24.32
C ALA A 217 7.70 -16.11 23.60
N LYS A 218 7.84 -15.93 22.27
CA LYS A 218 6.81 -15.29 21.44
C LYS A 218 5.49 -16.05 21.53
N TYR A 219 5.47 -17.36 21.26
CA TYR A 219 4.24 -18.14 21.26
C TYR A 219 3.62 -18.27 22.66
N ALA A 220 4.43 -18.39 23.71
CA ALA A 220 3.94 -18.35 25.09
C ALA A 220 3.21 -17.04 25.39
N ASN A 221 3.77 -15.90 24.95
CA ASN A 221 3.13 -14.59 25.08
C ASN A 221 1.81 -14.50 24.28
N GLU A 222 1.77 -15.04 23.06
CA GLU A 222 0.54 -15.05 22.25
C GLU A 222 -0.58 -15.89 22.88
N VAL A 223 -0.24 -17.05 23.45
CA VAL A 223 -1.19 -17.90 24.19
C VAL A 223 -1.69 -17.18 25.44
N ALA A 224 -0.81 -16.55 26.21
CA ALA A 224 -1.18 -15.79 27.40
C ALA A 224 -2.12 -14.63 27.05
N LEU A 225 -1.82 -13.90 25.97
CA LEU A 225 -2.65 -12.79 25.52
C LEU A 225 -4.01 -13.24 25.00
N LEU A 226 -4.08 -14.33 24.22
CA LEU A 226 -5.35 -14.89 23.78
C LEU A 226 -6.19 -15.38 24.96
N SER A 227 -5.54 -16.00 25.96
CA SER A 227 -6.21 -16.44 27.20
C SER A 227 -6.77 -15.25 27.98
N TRP A 228 -5.98 -14.17 28.11
CA TRP A 228 -6.45 -12.91 28.68
C TRP A 228 -7.63 -12.34 27.90
N ALA A 229 -7.53 -12.29 26.57
CA ALA A 229 -8.60 -11.75 25.72
C ALA A 229 -9.90 -12.58 25.82
N ALA A 230 -9.79 -13.91 25.90
CA ALA A 230 -10.94 -14.79 26.08
C ALA A 230 -11.63 -14.57 27.44
N ALA A 231 -10.87 -14.25 28.48
CA ALA A 231 -11.39 -13.94 29.81
C ALA A 231 -12.09 -12.56 29.89
N HIS A 232 -11.63 -11.57 29.11
CA HIS A 232 -12.16 -10.20 29.11
C HIS A 232 -13.07 -9.91 27.90
N ARG A 233 -13.55 -10.96 27.20
CA ARG A 233 -14.25 -10.84 25.92
C ARG A 233 -15.48 -9.92 25.92
N ASP A 234 -16.13 -9.78 27.07
CA ASP A 234 -17.35 -8.99 27.22
C ASP A 234 -17.05 -7.49 27.49
N GLU A 235 -15.78 -7.13 27.75
CA GLU A 235 -15.35 -5.77 28.11
C GLU A 235 -14.95 -4.91 26.90
N PHE A 236 -14.77 -5.53 25.72
CA PHE A 236 -14.21 -4.84 24.54
C PHE A 236 -15.23 -3.96 23.79
N GLY A 237 -16.53 -4.13 24.07
CA GLY A 237 -17.60 -3.42 23.36
C GLY A 237 -17.52 -3.64 21.83
N PRO A 238 -17.63 -2.59 20.99
CA PRO A 238 -17.59 -2.75 19.52
C PRO A 238 -16.19 -3.04 18.97
N TRP A 239 -15.16 -3.15 19.83
CA TRP A 239 -13.76 -3.31 19.42
C TRP A 239 -13.30 -4.77 19.40
N SER A 240 -14.20 -5.72 19.60
CA SER A 240 -13.94 -7.15 19.45
C SER A 240 -14.80 -7.78 18.36
N THR A 241 -14.18 -8.62 17.55
CA THR A 241 -14.86 -9.54 16.62
C THR A 241 -14.02 -10.80 16.51
N ALA A 242 -14.65 -11.94 16.23
CA ALA A 242 -13.96 -13.21 16.02
C ALA A 242 -14.67 -14.01 14.93
N GLN A 243 -13.89 -14.60 14.03
CA GLN A 243 -14.38 -15.48 12.97
C GLN A 243 -13.47 -16.71 12.90
N ARG A 244 -14.07 -17.88 12.69
CA ARG A 244 -13.35 -19.13 12.43
C ARG A 244 -13.89 -19.76 11.15
N THR A 245 -13.00 -20.19 10.27
CA THR A 245 -13.34 -20.88 9.03
C THR A 245 -12.36 -22.04 8.77
N SER A 246 -12.73 -22.95 7.88
CA SER A 246 -11.87 -24.03 7.40
C SER A 246 -12.03 -24.17 5.90
N THR A 247 -10.92 -24.37 5.19
CA THR A 247 -10.90 -24.50 3.73
C THR A 247 -9.78 -25.47 3.33
N ARG A 248 -9.80 -25.94 2.08
CA ARG A 248 -8.74 -26.75 1.48
C ARG A 248 -8.06 -25.90 0.43
N LEU A 249 -6.74 -25.74 0.55
CA LEU A 249 -5.92 -24.98 -0.36
C LEU A 249 -4.69 -25.79 -0.70
N THR A 250 -4.22 -25.68 -1.94
CA THR A 250 -2.85 -26.01 -2.31
C THR A 250 -1.87 -25.04 -1.64
N GLU A 251 -0.58 -25.37 -1.66
CA GLU A 251 0.45 -24.47 -1.13
C GLU A 251 0.48 -23.13 -1.90
N GLU A 252 0.28 -23.14 -3.21
CA GLU A 252 0.23 -21.93 -4.04
C GLU A 252 -0.93 -21.02 -3.66
N GLU A 253 -2.15 -21.57 -3.58
CA GLU A 253 -3.34 -20.84 -3.15
C GLU A 253 -3.21 -20.31 -1.72
N PHE A 254 -2.53 -21.05 -0.82
CA PHE A 254 -2.25 -20.58 0.54
C PHE A 254 -1.30 -19.37 0.55
N ARG A 255 -0.25 -19.38 -0.28
CA ARG A 255 0.65 -18.22 -0.42
C ARG A 255 -0.06 -17.01 -1.03
N GLU A 256 -0.99 -17.22 -1.96
CA GLU A 256 -1.83 -16.16 -2.52
C GLU A 256 -2.73 -15.55 -1.45
N LEU A 257 -3.46 -16.38 -0.69
CA LEU A 257 -4.26 -15.93 0.46
C LEU A 257 -3.43 -15.13 1.46
N GLU A 258 -2.24 -15.61 1.79
CA GLU A 258 -1.32 -14.93 2.69
C GLU A 258 -0.97 -13.54 2.13
N ALA A 259 -0.62 -13.44 0.85
CA ALA A 259 -0.28 -12.16 0.21
C ALA A 259 -1.44 -11.17 0.23
N GLU A 260 -2.66 -11.60 -0.11
CA GLU A 260 -3.85 -10.75 -0.11
C GLU A 260 -4.22 -10.26 1.29
N TYR A 261 -4.15 -11.15 2.29
CA TYR A 261 -4.43 -10.78 3.68
C TYR A 261 -3.44 -9.73 4.18
N HIS A 262 -2.15 -9.87 3.91
CA HIS A 262 -1.15 -8.88 4.31
C HIS A 262 -1.35 -7.54 3.58
N GLU A 263 -1.73 -7.55 2.30
CA GLU A 263 -2.08 -6.33 1.57
C GLU A 263 -3.29 -5.63 2.19
N LEU A 264 -4.31 -6.39 2.62
CA LEU A 264 -5.45 -5.86 3.35
C LEU A 264 -5.02 -5.16 4.65
N ILE A 265 -4.20 -5.81 5.48
CA ILE A 265 -3.73 -5.22 6.74
C ILE A 265 -2.88 -3.98 6.48
N ALA A 266 -1.89 -4.06 5.58
CA ALA A 266 -1.04 -2.93 5.23
C ALA A 266 -1.85 -1.71 4.78
N ARG A 267 -2.93 -1.96 4.00
CA ARG A 267 -3.87 -0.94 3.57
C ARG A 267 -4.58 -0.27 4.74
N TYR A 268 -4.96 -0.97 5.80
CA TYR A 268 -5.60 -0.31 6.95
C TYR A 268 -4.57 0.39 7.86
N SER A 269 -3.42 -0.22 8.10
CA SER A 269 -2.35 0.36 8.92
C SER A 269 -1.78 1.67 8.35
N GLN A 270 -1.75 1.82 7.02
CA GLN A 270 -1.27 3.04 6.36
C GLN A 270 -2.38 4.06 6.04
N ARG A 271 -3.63 3.81 6.47
CA ARG A 271 -4.77 4.68 6.15
C ARG A 271 -4.60 6.10 6.68
N ARG A 272 -3.98 6.25 7.86
CA ARG A 272 -3.69 7.54 8.46
C ARG A 272 -2.21 7.62 8.78
N ARG A 273 -1.65 8.81 8.61
CA ARG A 273 -0.23 9.08 8.89
C ARG A 273 0.01 9.47 10.34
N ARG A 274 -1.04 9.83 11.08
CA ARG A 274 -1.01 10.26 12.48
C ARG A 274 -2.25 9.75 13.20
N PRO A 275 -2.11 9.34 14.48
CA PRO A 275 -3.23 8.96 15.30
C PRO A 275 -4.18 10.14 15.54
N THR A 276 -5.47 9.83 15.68
CA THR A 276 -6.51 10.78 16.09
C THR A 276 -7.05 10.41 17.47
N ALA A 277 -7.72 11.34 18.15
CA ALA A 277 -8.20 11.12 19.53
C ALA A 277 -9.23 9.98 19.65
N GLU A 278 -9.88 9.59 18.55
CA GLU A 278 -10.88 8.53 18.48
C GLU A 278 -10.28 7.15 18.11
N GLU A 279 -8.97 7.06 17.86
CA GLU A 279 -8.31 5.82 17.48
C GLU A 279 -7.92 4.97 18.69
N LYS A 280 -8.13 3.65 18.59
CA LYS A 280 -7.57 2.66 19.50
C LYS A 280 -6.49 1.86 18.80
N GLU A 281 -5.42 1.56 19.52
CA GLU A 281 -4.41 0.61 19.05
C GLU A 281 -5.02 -0.80 19.07
N LEU A 282 -4.95 -1.50 17.93
CA LEU A 282 -5.43 -2.87 17.78
C LEU A 282 -4.25 -3.77 17.43
N SER A 283 -4.06 -4.82 18.21
CA SER A 283 -3.11 -5.86 17.89
C SER A 283 -3.77 -6.92 16.99
N LEU A 284 -3.37 -6.96 15.72
CA LEU A 284 -3.92 -7.88 14.71
C LEU A 284 -2.97 -9.06 14.51
N ARG A 285 -3.50 -10.29 14.52
CA ARG A 285 -2.73 -11.52 14.33
C ARG A 285 -3.40 -12.40 13.29
N PHE A 286 -2.59 -13.04 12.46
CA PHE A 286 -3.05 -14.02 11.48
C PHE A 286 -2.37 -15.35 11.79
N TYR A 287 -3.18 -16.37 12.03
CA TYR A 287 -2.71 -17.73 12.21
C TYR A 287 -3.45 -18.62 11.21
N ALA A 288 -2.69 -19.43 10.49
CA ALA A 288 -3.20 -20.47 9.61
C ALA A 288 -2.31 -21.69 9.79
N PHE A 289 -2.91 -22.80 10.22
CA PHE A 289 -2.22 -24.05 10.49
C PHE A 289 -3.17 -25.22 10.21
N PRO A 290 -2.64 -26.39 9.84
CA PRO A 290 -3.45 -27.59 9.70
C PRO A 290 -4.10 -27.96 11.04
N PRO A 291 -5.29 -28.59 11.03
CA PRO A 291 -5.86 -29.14 12.24
C PRO A 291 -4.96 -30.28 12.79
N PRO A 292 -5.03 -30.59 14.09
CA PRO A 292 -4.13 -31.57 14.71
C PRO A 292 -4.09 -32.92 14.00
N GLU A 293 -5.23 -33.38 13.46
CA GLU A 293 -5.34 -34.67 12.77
C GLU A 293 -4.59 -34.70 11.43
N ALA A 294 -4.33 -33.54 10.82
CA ALA A 294 -3.61 -33.40 9.56
C ALA A 294 -2.10 -33.16 9.74
N ALA A 295 -1.64 -32.85 10.96
CA ALA A 295 -0.23 -32.57 11.25
C ALA A 295 0.61 -33.82 11.57
N THR A 296 -0.05 -34.98 11.74
CA THR A 296 0.59 -36.24 12.18
C THR A 296 0.80 -37.26 11.05
N VAL A 297 0.82 -36.83 9.79
CA VAL A 297 1.04 -37.70 8.62
C VAL A 297 2.39 -37.39 7.96
#